data_AF-A0A0N1LLK9-F1
#
_entry.id   AF-A0A0N1LLK9-F1
#
_cell.length_a   1.000
_cell.length_b   1.000
_cell.length_c   1.000
_cell.angle_alpha   90.00
_cell.angle_beta   90.00
_cell.angle_gamma   90.00
#
_symmetry.space_group_name_H-M   'P 1'
#
loop_
_entity.id
_entity.type
_entity.pdbx_description
1 polymer ?
#
loop_
_entity_poly.entity_id
_entity_poly.type
_entity_poly.pdbx_seq_one_letter_code
_entity_poly.pdbx_strand_id
1 'polypeptide(L)'
;MVWLWRAGLGFLIAAYATWMAWPLIQPLAAGGSISEPITAASQEMARVGGLLPSLWIGSILLYLIAAALTAVRAGAAPGAYFLGFGSEVIQRVLLQWTPEASITDTLARVAAALATLKIGMEPGPASLAALFAVGLLVVMTGTWRGQNGQALTRHWTQPPVYA
;
A
#
# COMPACT_ATOMS: atom_id res chain seq x y z
N MET A 1 14.19 17.98 10.15
CA MET A 1 14.52 16.54 10.06
C MET A 1 13.29 15.64 9.91
N VAL A 2 12.28 15.68 10.79
CA VAL A 2 11.10 14.78 10.70
C VAL A 2 10.29 14.91 9.40
N TRP A 3 10.28 16.09 8.78
CA TRP A 3 9.59 16.31 7.50
C TRP A 3 10.25 15.55 6.34
N LEU A 4 11.59 15.51 6.26
CA LEU A 4 12.32 14.75 5.24
C LEU A 4 12.02 13.26 5.32
N TRP A 5 11.99 12.69 6.53
CA TRP A 5 11.63 11.30 6.75
C TRP A 5 10.21 10.97 6.29
N ARG A 6 9.27 11.89 6.48
CA ARG A 6 7.87 11.70 6.10
C ARG A 6 7.65 11.85 4.60
N ALA A 7 8.31 12.83 3.97
CA ALA A 7 8.33 12.96 2.53
C ALA A 7 8.99 11.74 1.88
N GLY A 8 10.11 11.26 2.44
CA GLY A 8 10.78 10.04 2.00
C GLY A 8 9.89 8.80 2.14
N LEU A 9 9.16 8.67 3.25
CA LEU A 9 8.21 7.57 3.46
C LEU A 9 7.04 7.64 2.48
N GLY A 10 6.47 8.84 2.26
CA GLY A 10 5.43 9.05 1.24
C GLY A 10 5.94 8.68 -0.15
N PHE A 11 7.16 9.08 -0.50
CA PHE A 11 7.78 8.72 -1.77
C PHE A 11 8.01 7.21 -1.91
N LEU A 12 8.45 6.54 -0.84
CA LEU A 12 8.62 5.08 -0.83
C LEU A 12 7.29 4.35 -1.10
N ILE A 13 6.21 4.78 -0.44
CA ILE A 13 4.87 4.21 -0.64
C ILE A 13 4.39 4.47 -2.07
N ALA A 14 4.58 5.70 -2.57
CA ALA A 14 4.22 6.05 -3.94
C ALA A 14 5.01 5.23 -4.97
N ALA A 15 6.32 5.05 -4.77
CA ALA A 15 7.16 4.22 -5.64
C ALA A 15 6.69 2.77 -5.67
N TYR A 16 6.29 2.22 -4.52
CA TYR A 16 5.69 0.87 -4.46
C TYR A 16 4.36 0.81 -5.22
N ALA A 17 3.46 1.78 -5.04
CA ALA A 17 2.19 1.84 -5.76
C ALA A 17 2.39 2.00 -7.28
N THR A 18 3.34 2.83 -7.70
CA THR A 18 3.73 2.99 -9.11
C THR A 18 4.31 1.69 -9.66
N TRP A 19 5.15 1.00 -8.88
CA TRP A 19 5.62 -0.32 -9.26
C TRP A 19 4.44 -1.28 -9.41
N MET A 20 3.50 -1.36 -8.47
CA MET A 20 2.29 -2.19 -8.62
C MET A 20 1.52 -1.86 -9.90
N ALA A 21 1.34 -0.58 -10.21
CA ALA A 21 0.65 -0.09 -11.41
C ALA A 21 1.45 -0.26 -12.72
N TRP A 22 2.72 -0.68 -12.67
CA TRP A 22 3.59 -0.80 -13.84
C TRP A 22 2.99 -1.58 -15.04
N PRO A 23 2.24 -2.68 -14.86
CA PRO A 23 1.58 -3.37 -15.99
C PRO A 23 0.62 -2.47 -16.80
N LEU A 24 0.06 -1.43 -16.18
CA LEU A 24 -0.79 -0.45 -16.87
C LEU A 24 0.04 0.62 -17.61
N ILE A 25 1.24 0.90 -17.11
CA ILE A 25 2.11 1.98 -17.58
C ILE A 25 3.05 1.49 -18.69
N GLN A 26 3.49 0.22 -18.62
CA GLN A 26 4.49 -0.34 -19.53
C GLN A 26 4.08 -0.27 -21.02
N PRO A 27 2.81 -0.51 -21.42
CA PRO A 27 2.40 -0.34 -22.82
C PRO A 27 2.53 1.11 -23.30
N LEU A 28 2.22 2.10 -22.45
CA LEU A 28 2.38 3.52 -22.79
C LEU A 28 3.85 3.88 -23.03
N ALA A 29 4.76 3.36 -22.20
CA ALA A 29 6.19 3.59 -22.36
C ALA A 29 6.74 2.99 -23.66
N ALA A 30 6.08 1.97 -24.21
CA ALA A 30 6.39 1.36 -25.49
C ALA A 30 5.72 2.08 -26.70
N GLY A 31 5.01 3.19 -26.48
CA GLY A 31 4.27 3.92 -27.51
C GLY A 31 2.88 3.36 -27.82
N GLY A 32 2.39 2.40 -27.02
CA GLY A 32 1.05 1.83 -27.10
C GLY A 32 -0.02 2.68 -26.39
N SER A 33 -1.22 2.11 -26.26
CA SER A 33 -2.39 2.75 -25.65
C SER A 33 -2.75 2.14 -24.29
N ILE A 34 -3.31 2.95 -23.39
CA ILE A 34 -3.91 2.51 -22.11
C ILE A 34 -5.06 1.51 -22.33
N SER A 35 -5.68 1.48 -23.51
CA SER A 35 -6.80 0.58 -23.81
C SER A 35 -6.41 -0.90 -23.74
N GLU A 36 -5.17 -1.24 -24.07
CA GLU A 36 -4.67 -2.62 -24.05
C GLU A 36 -4.63 -3.23 -22.64
N PRO A 37 -3.94 -2.62 -21.66
CA PRO A 37 -3.91 -3.16 -20.29
C PRO A 37 -5.28 -3.10 -19.61
N ILE A 38 -6.13 -2.11 -19.93
CA ILE A 38 -7.52 -2.07 -19.43
C ILE A 38 -8.33 -3.24 -19.98
N THR A 39 -8.19 -3.54 -21.27
CA THR A 39 -8.87 -4.67 -21.90
C THR A 39 -8.37 -5.99 -21.32
N ALA A 40 -7.07 -6.11 -21.10
CA ALA A 40 -6.47 -7.29 -20.48
C ALA A 40 -6.97 -7.48 -19.04
N ALA A 41 -7.03 -6.41 -18.23
CA ALA A 41 -7.60 -6.45 -16.89
C ALA A 41 -9.10 -6.80 -16.89
N SER A 42 -9.86 -6.30 -17.86
CA SER A 42 -11.29 -6.60 -18.03
C SER A 42 -11.53 -8.06 -18.45
N GLN A 43 -10.67 -8.61 -19.31
CA GLN A 43 -10.71 -10.02 -19.68
C GLN A 43 -10.33 -10.92 -18.49
N GLU A 44 -9.33 -10.53 -17.69
CA GLU A 44 -8.99 -11.23 -16.45
C GLU A 44 -10.17 -11.19 -15.48
N MET A 45 -10.83 -10.04 -15.34
CA MET A 45 -12.05 -9.88 -14.55
C MET A 45 -13.19 -10.82 -14.97
N ALA A 46 -13.34 -11.06 -16.27
CA ALA A 46 -14.32 -11.98 -16.81
C ALA A 46 -13.95 -13.46 -16.57
N ARG A 47 -12.66 -13.79 -16.43
CA ARG A 47 -12.17 -15.16 -16.24
C ARG A 47 -12.12 -15.57 -14.78
N VAL A 48 -11.47 -14.78 -13.92
CA VAL A 48 -11.22 -15.10 -12.51
C VAL A 48 -12.17 -14.39 -11.53
N GLY A 49 -13.09 -13.58 -12.07
CA GLY A 49 -14.07 -12.83 -11.29
C GLY A 49 -13.61 -11.40 -10.95
N GLY A 50 -14.59 -10.57 -10.58
CA GLY A 50 -14.41 -9.14 -10.35
C GLY A 50 -13.53 -8.75 -9.17
N LEU A 51 -13.45 -9.62 -8.16
CA LEU A 51 -12.90 -9.27 -6.86
C LEU A 51 -11.38 -9.03 -6.92
N LEU A 52 -10.64 -9.91 -7.59
CA LEU A 52 -9.18 -9.89 -7.60
C LEU A 52 -8.61 -8.63 -8.31
N PRO A 53 -9.06 -8.29 -9.54
CA PRO A 53 -8.65 -7.05 -10.19
C PRO A 53 -9.12 -5.80 -9.43
N SER A 54 -10.29 -5.85 -8.78
CA SER A 54 -10.79 -4.72 -7.98
C SER A 54 -9.94 -4.46 -6.74
N LEU A 55 -9.53 -5.52 -6.02
CA LEU A 55 -8.63 -5.43 -4.88
C LEU A 55 -7.25 -4.90 -5.29
N TRP A 56 -6.77 -5.31 -6.46
CA TRP A 56 -5.50 -4.81 -7.00
C TRP A 56 -5.56 -3.31 -7.31
N ILE A 57 -6.54 -2.86 -8.11
CA ILE A 57 -6.72 -1.43 -8.41
C ILE A 57 -6.98 -0.63 -7.14
N GLY A 58 -7.83 -1.16 -6.25
CA GLY A 58 -8.13 -0.55 -4.95
C GLY A 58 -6.89 -0.38 -4.08
N SER A 59 -6.00 -1.39 -4.02
CA SER A 59 -4.75 -1.32 -3.25
C SER A 59 -3.82 -0.24 -3.80
N ILE A 60 -3.68 -0.11 -5.12
CA ILE A 60 -2.88 0.94 -5.76
C ILE A 60 -3.40 2.32 -5.35
N LEU A 61 -4.71 2.56 -5.48
CA LEU A 61 -5.33 3.83 -5.11
C LEU A 61 -5.16 4.14 -3.62
N LEU A 62 -5.38 3.16 -2.75
CA LEU A 62 -5.22 3.32 -1.30
C LEU A 62 -3.77 3.63 -0.92
N TYR A 63 -2.78 3.00 -1.56
CA TYR A 63 -1.38 3.32 -1.33
C TYR A 63 -1.00 4.73 -1.82
N LEU A 64 -1.51 5.17 -2.97
CA LEU A 64 -1.29 6.55 -3.45
C LEU A 64 -1.92 7.58 -2.50
N ILE A 65 -3.14 7.32 -2.01
CA ILE A 65 -3.80 8.15 -0.99
C ILE A 65 -2.96 8.14 0.29
N ALA A 66 -2.52 6.97 0.76
CA ALA A 66 -1.68 6.85 1.95
C ALA A 66 -0.36 7.61 1.81
N ALA A 67 0.28 7.56 0.63
CA ALA A 67 1.49 8.32 0.34
C ALA A 67 1.26 9.83 0.47
N ALA A 68 0.20 10.35 -0.16
CA ALA A 68 -0.17 11.76 -0.09
C ALA A 68 -0.49 12.19 1.36
N LEU A 69 -1.32 11.40 2.06
CA LEU A 69 -1.69 11.65 3.46
C LEU A 69 -0.46 11.63 4.40
N THR A 70 0.48 10.71 4.15
CA THR A 70 1.74 10.60 4.90
C THR A 70 2.60 11.83 4.71
N ALA A 71 2.67 12.38 3.49
CA ALA A 71 3.41 13.61 3.21
C ALA A 71 2.79 14.83 3.94
N VAL A 72 1.46 14.97 3.93
CA VAL A 72 0.77 16.15 4.51
C VAL A 72 0.44 16.06 6.01
N ARG A 73 0.74 14.94 6.68
CA ARG A 73 0.51 14.72 8.13
C ARG A 73 -0.95 14.50 8.49
N ALA A 74 -1.73 13.95 7.58
CA ALA A 74 -3.10 13.60 7.90
C ALA A 74 -3.13 12.39 8.84
N GLY A 75 -3.91 12.49 9.93
CA GLY A 75 -4.10 11.38 10.88
C GLY A 75 -4.74 10.14 10.25
N ALA A 76 -5.37 10.30 9.08
CA ALA A 76 -5.94 9.21 8.30
C ALA A 76 -4.89 8.36 7.53
N ALA A 77 -3.62 8.78 7.48
CA ALA A 77 -2.58 8.08 6.70
C ALA A 77 -2.41 6.59 7.07
N PRO A 78 -2.35 6.20 8.37
CA PRO A 78 -2.26 4.79 8.74
C PRO A 78 -3.50 4.00 8.31
N GLY A 79 -4.70 4.59 8.42
CA GLY A 79 -5.94 3.94 8.01
C GLY A 79 -5.94 3.62 6.51
N ALA A 80 -5.61 4.60 5.67
CA ALA A 80 -5.49 4.39 4.22
C ALA A 80 -4.42 3.33 3.89
N TYR A 81 -3.27 3.39 4.56
CA TYR A 81 -2.17 2.45 4.35
C TYR A 81 -2.59 1.01 4.68
N PHE A 82 -3.18 0.77 5.85
CA PHE A 82 -3.56 -0.57 6.27
C PHE A 82 -4.76 -1.13 5.51
N LEU A 83 -5.65 -0.29 4.99
CA LEU A 83 -6.67 -0.73 4.03
C LEU A 83 -6.02 -1.23 2.72
N GLY A 84 -5.04 -0.50 2.19
CA GLY A 84 -4.27 -0.93 1.02
C GLY A 84 -3.53 -2.26 1.26
N PHE A 85 -2.84 -2.35 2.40
CA PHE A 85 -2.16 -3.57 2.84
C PHE A 85 -3.12 -4.75 3.03
N GLY A 86 -4.26 -4.54 3.68
CA GLY A 86 -5.28 -5.58 3.86
C GLY A 86 -5.82 -6.08 2.53
N SER A 87 -6.08 -5.16 1.58
CA SER A 87 -6.47 -5.51 0.21
C SER A 87 -5.44 -6.42 -0.45
N GLU A 88 -4.15 -6.12 -0.31
CA GLU A 88 -3.07 -6.93 -0.89
C GLU A 88 -2.92 -8.30 -0.20
N VAL A 89 -3.09 -8.37 1.13
CA VAL A 89 -3.12 -9.65 1.86
C VAL A 89 -4.24 -10.53 1.33
N ILE A 90 -5.47 -9.98 1.21
CA ILE A 90 -6.62 -10.71 0.68
C ILE A 90 -6.35 -11.14 -0.77
N GLN A 91 -5.80 -10.26 -1.60
CA GLN A 91 -5.44 -10.55 -2.98
C GLN A 91 -4.46 -11.74 -3.07
N ARG A 92 -3.40 -11.74 -2.25
CA ARG A 92 -2.41 -12.83 -2.21
C ARG A 92 -3.01 -14.15 -1.78
N VAL A 93 -3.93 -14.11 -0.80
CA VAL A 93 -4.69 -15.30 -0.41
C VAL A 93 -5.52 -15.78 -1.59
N LEU A 94 -6.29 -14.92 -2.26
CA LEU A 94 -7.11 -15.32 -3.40
C LEU A 94 -6.31 -15.87 -4.59
N LEU A 95 -5.12 -15.32 -4.86
CA LEU A 95 -4.22 -15.80 -5.92
C LEU A 95 -3.79 -17.25 -5.71
N GLN A 96 -3.69 -17.74 -4.47
CA GLN A 96 -3.40 -19.16 -4.21
C GLN A 96 -4.51 -20.09 -4.72
N TRP A 97 -5.72 -19.56 -4.93
CA TRP A 97 -6.92 -20.28 -5.35
C TRP A 97 -7.22 -20.03 -6.83
N THR A 98 -6.51 -19.09 -7.46
CA THR A 98 -6.71 -18.64 -8.85
C THR A 98 -5.36 -18.49 -9.56
N PRO A 99 -4.67 -19.61 -9.85
CA PRO A 99 -3.32 -19.59 -10.44
C PRO A 99 -3.29 -19.03 -11.87
N GLU A 100 -4.44 -18.82 -12.51
CA GLU A 100 -4.55 -18.27 -13.87
C GLU A 100 -4.52 -16.72 -13.92
N ALA A 101 -4.59 -16.05 -12.77
CA ALA A 101 -4.54 -14.59 -12.68
C ALA A 101 -3.09 -14.12 -12.87
N SER A 102 -2.83 -13.28 -13.88
CA SER A 102 -1.45 -12.97 -14.32
C SER A 102 -1.11 -11.48 -14.21
N ILE A 103 -2.06 -10.59 -14.56
CA ILE A 103 -1.84 -9.14 -14.49
C ILE A 103 -1.82 -8.70 -13.02
N THR A 104 -2.60 -9.37 -12.20
CA THR A 104 -2.72 -9.13 -10.76
C THR A 104 -1.69 -9.91 -9.93
N ASP A 105 -0.85 -10.76 -10.54
CA ASP A 105 0.12 -11.58 -9.81
C ASP A 105 1.31 -10.74 -9.32
N THR A 106 1.12 -10.18 -8.13
CA THR A 106 2.13 -9.38 -7.44
C THR A 106 3.25 -10.28 -6.89
N LEU A 107 2.96 -11.55 -6.57
CA LEU A 107 3.91 -12.48 -5.97
C LEU A 107 4.99 -12.89 -6.97
N ALA A 108 4.60 -13.26 -8.20
CA ALA A 108 5.57 -13.59 -9.26
C ALA A 108 6.52 -12.41 -9.54
N ARG A 109 6.00 -11.19 -9.50
CA ARG A 109 6.79 -9.97 -9.70
C ARG A 109 7.76 -9.69 -8.56
N VAL A 110 7.35 -9.92 -7.31
CA VAL A 110 8.26 -9.85 -6.14
C VAL A 110 9.33 -10.94 -6.25
N ALA A 111 8.96 -12.15 -6.64
CA ALA A 111 9.91 -13.26 -6.83
C ALA A 111 10.98 -12.92 -7.87
N ALA A 112 10.59 -12.34 -9.01
CA ALA A 112 11.52 -11.88 -10.04
C ALA A 112 12.46 -10.78 -9.53
N ALA A 113 11.96 -9.83 -8.73
CA ALA A 113 12.78 -8.78 -8.13
C ALA A 113 13.80 -9.36 -7.12
N LEU A 114 13.39 -10.30 -6.27
CA LEU A 114 14.27 -10.95 -5.29
C LEU A 114 15.32 -11.86 -5.93
N ALA A 115 14.96 -12.54 -7.03
CA ALA A 115 15.87 -13.38 -7.80
C ALA A 115 17.06 -12.56 -8.34
N THR A 116 16.80 -11.32 -8.77
CA THR A 116 17.84 -10.38 -9.23
C THR A 116 18.85 -10.05 -8.12
N LEU A 117 18.40 -10.05 -6.86
CA LEU A 117 19.21 -9.78 -5.68
C LEU A 117 19.89 -11.03 -5.09
N LYS A 118 19.66 -12.22 -5.68
CA LYS A 118 20.15 -13.53 -5.19
C LYS A 118 19.79 -13.82 -3.73
N ILE A 119 18.62 -13.34 -3.29
CA ILE A 119 18.13 -13.55 -1.93
C ILE A 119 17.35 -14.87 -1.88
N GLY A 120 17.82 -15.84 -1.09
CA GLY A 120 17.17 -17.15 -0.92
C GLY A 120 15.95 -17.15 0.01
N MET A 121 15.15 -16.07 0.01
CA MET A 121 13.99 -15.91 0.89
C MET A 121 12.69 -16.13 0.12
N GLU A 122 11.70 -16.74 0.77
CA GLU A 122 10.37 -16.91 0.19
C GLU A 122 9.71 -15.53 -0.10
N PRO A 123 9.31 -15.24 -1.35
CA PRO A 123 8.85 -13.92 -1.76
C PRO A 123 7.59 -13.41 -1.01
N GLY A 124 6.67 -14.32 -0.68
CA GLY A 124 5.38 -14.00 -0.07
C GLY A 124 5.54 -13.41 1.33
N PRO A 125 6.07 -14.17 2.30
CA PRO A 125 6.31 -13.68 3.65
C PRO A 125 7.25 -12.48 3.69
N ALA A 126 8.31 -12.48 2.85
CA ALA A 126 9.29 -11.39 2.81
C ALA A 126 8.65 -10.04 2.47
N SER A 127 7.84 -9.99 1.43
CA SER A 127 7.19 -8.75 0.99
C SER A 127 6.09 -8.29 1.95
N LEU A 128 5.32 -9.22 2.55
CA LEU A 128 4.34 -8.87 3.58
C LEU A 128 5.02 -8.29 4.83
N ALA A 129 6.14 -8.87 5.27
CA ALA A 129 6.91 -8.35 6.40
C ALA A 129 7.46 -6.95 6.11
N ALA A 130 8.00 -6.72 4.90
CA ALA A 130 8.48 -5.41 4.47
C ALA A 130 7.36 -4.36 4.46
N LEU A 131 6.20 -4.68 3.87
CA LEU A 131 5.04 -3.79 3.84
C LEU A 131 4.48 -3.54 5.24
N PHE A 132 4.46 -4.54 6.10
CA PHE A 132 4.04 -4.36 7.49
C PHE A 132 4.99 -3.41 8.23
N ALA A 133 6.30 -3.57 8.06
CA ALA A 133 7.30 -2.67 8.65
C ALA A 133 7.13 -1.21 8.16
N VAL A 134 6.86 -1.00 6.87
CA VAL A 134 6.53 0.33 6.33
C VAL A 134 5.25 0.88 6.97
N GLY A 135 4.23 0.05 7.18
CA GLY A 135 3.01 0.46 7.88
C GLY A 135 3.25 0.91 9.32
N LEU A 136 4.13 0.20 10.04
CA LEU A 136 4.56 0.62 11.39
C LEU A 136 5.26 1.99 11.34
N LEU A 137 6.11 2.23 10.34
CA LEU A 137 6.72 3.55 10.15
C LEU A 137 5.67 4.63 9.89
N VAL A 138 4.62 4.35 9.09
CA VAL A 138 3.51 5.29 8.86
C VAL A 138 2.81 5.62 10.19
N VAL A 139 2.51 4.62 11.02
CA VAL A 139 1.92 4.81 12.36
C VAL A 139 2.81 5.70 13.21
N MET A 140 4.12 5.42 13.27
CA MET A 140 5.08 6.22 14.05
C MET A 140 5.12 7.69 13.60
N THR A 141 4.83 7.99 12.33
CA THR A 141 4.75 9.37 11.83
C THR A 141 3.41 10.06 12.13
N GLY A 142 2.32 9.31 12.30
CA GLY A 142 0.94 9.81 12.35
C GLY A 142 0.29 9.82 13.74
N THR A 143 0.48 8.80 14.58
CA THR A 143 -0.31 8.62 15.81
C THR A 143 0.37 9.17 17.07
N TRP A 144 1.70 9.23 17.12
CA TRP A 144 2.39 9.60 18.36
C TRP A 144 2.51 11.12 18.62
N ARG A 145 1.87 11.95 17.80
CA ARG A 145 1.78 13.41 18.01
C ARG A 145 0.35 13.95 18.02
N GLY A 146 -0.66 13.05 18.01
CA GLY A 146 -2.07 13.38 18.21
C GLY A 146 -2.46 13.44 19.69
N GLN A 147 -1.68 12.79 20.56
CA GLN A 147 -1.56 13.22 21.95
C GLN A 147 -0.55 14.37 22.00
N ASN A 148 -0.97 15.55 21.52
CA ASN A 148 -0.47 16.76 22.17
C ASN A 148 -0.64 16.50 23.67
N GLY A 149 0.40 16.66 24.49
CA GLY A 149 0.41 16.33 25.92
C GLY A 149 -0.75 16.93 26.74
N GLN A 150 -1.68 17.65 26.12
CA GLN A 150 -2.98 18.07 26.62
C GLN A 150 -3.96 16.93 26.92
N ALA A 151 -3.99 15.79 26.22
CA ALA A 151 -4.97 14.74 26.54
C ALA A 151 -4.65 14.04 27.88
N LEU A 152 -3.36 13.85 28.17
CA LEU A 152 -2.90 13.29 29.45
C LEU A 152 -2.79 14.35 30.56
N THR A 153 -2.64 15.64 30.25
CA THR A 153 -2.59 16.68 31.30
C THR A 153 -3.96 17.28 31.63
N ARG A 154 -4.90 17.39 30.68
CA ARG A 154 -6.24 17.97 30.95
C ARG A 154 -7.02 17.22 32.02
N HIS A 155 -6.85 15.90 32.13
CA HIS A 155 -7.55 15.13 33.17
C HIS A 155 -7.00 15.36 34.58
N TRP A 156 -5.79 15.89 34.73
CA TRP A 156 -5.13 16.05 36.03
C TRP A 156 -4.91 17.50 36.45
N THR A 157 -4.99 18.47 35.53
CA THR A 157 -4.70 19.89 35.83
C THR A 157 -5.92 20.80 35.83
N GLN A 158 -7.11 20.32 35.46
CA GLN A 158 -8.33 21.12 35.59
C GLN A 158 -9.06 20.74 36.89
N PRO A 159 -9.27 21.70 37.83
CA PRO A 159 -10.10 21.44 38.99
C PRO A 159 -11.53 21.09 38.52
N PRO A 160 -12.24 20.22 39.26
CA PRO A 160 -13.62 19.87 38.92
C PRO A 160 -14.47 21.13 38.80
N VAL A 161 -15.29 21.21 37.76
CA VAL A 161 -16.18 22.36 37.42
C VAL A 161 -17.35 22.51 38.41
N TYR A 162 -17.22 21.93 39.61
CA TYR A 162 -18.19 22.02 40.69
C TYR A 162 -17.50 22.61 41.92
N ALA A 163 -17.19 23.90 41.87
CA ALA A 163 -16.84 24.74 43.01
C ALA A 163 -17.52 26.10 42.84
#